data_AF-A0A842MWV6-F1
#
_entry.id   AF-A0A842MWV6-F1
#
_cell.length_a   1.000
_cell.length_b   1.000
_cell.length_c   1.000
_cell.angle_alpha   90.00
_cell.angle_beta   90.00
_cell.angle_gamma   90.00
#
_symmetry.space_group_name_H-M   'P 1'
#
loop_
_entity.id
_entity.type
_entity.pdbx_description
1 polymer ?
#
loop_
_entity_poly.entity_id
_entity_poly.type
_entity_poly.pdbx_seq_one_letter_code
_entity_poly.pdbx_strand_id
1 'polypeptide(L)'
;DLVVAAADWGYGRRTGWLSNYHLAARDGGEFRVIGKTFKGLTDEEFLWMTERLQALKIRETPGTVHVSPELVVEVAFNEIQRSPHYPSGFALRFARVTRIREDKGAGDADTLDRVRTLFEAQFRFKARMDP
;
A
#
# COMPACT_ATOMS: atom_id res chain seq x y z
N ASP A 1 4.45 -4.43 5.88
CA ASP A 1 3.09 -4.17 6.35
C ASP A 1 2.75 -2.70 6.23
N LEU A 2 1.70 -2.37 5.48
CA LEU A 2 1.32 -0.99 5.17
C LEU A 2 -0.19 -0.81 5.39
N VAL A 3 -0.61 0.39 5.74
CA VAL A 3 -2.05 0.70 5.80
C VAL A 3 -2.60 0.98 4.41
N VAL A 4 -3.89 0.70 4.22
CA VAL A 4 -4.65 1.20 3.07
C VAL A 4 -5.22 2.56 3.43
N ALA A 5 -4.75 3.63 2.77
CA ALA A 5 -5.20 5.00 3.02
C ALA A 5 -6.35 5.43 2.10
N ALA A 6 -6.45 4.80 0.93
CA ALA A 6 -7.51 5.01 -0.05
C ALA A 6 -7.54 3.83 -1.02
N ALA A 7 -8.62 3.73 -1.80
CA ALA A 7 -8.71 2.80 -2.91
C ALA A 7 -9.47 3.41 -4.09
N ASP A 8 -9.01 3.10 -5.30
CA ASP A 8 -9.71 3.52 -6.52
C ASP A 8 -10.70 2.43 -6.97
N TRP A 9 -11.84 2.87 -7.52
CA TRP A 9 -12.81 1.98 -8.14
C TRP A 9 -12.21 1.30 -9.38
N GLY A 10 -12.44 0.01 -9.49
CA GLY A 10 -12.04 -0.78 -10.64
C GLY A 10 -12.86 -0.46 -11.88
N TYR A 11 -12.32 -0.86 -13.02
CA TYR A 11 -12.96 -0.74 -14.34
C TYR A 11 -13.02 -2.12 -15.01
N GLY A 12 -13.82 -2.23 -16.07
CA GLY A 12 -13.98 -3.48 -16.82
C GLY A 12 -14.52 -4.59 -15.91
N ARG A 13 -13.81 -5.74 -15.83
CA ARG A 13 -14.23 -6.89 -15.01
C ARG A 13 -14.32 -6.59 -13.50
N ARG A 14 -13.65 -5.53 -13.03
CA ARG A 14 -13.63 -5.11 -11.61
C ARG A 14 -14.50 -3.89 -11.34
N THR A 15 -15.40 -3.57 -12.26
CA THR A 15 -16.39 -2.50 -12.04
C THR A 15 -17.17 -2.80 -10.78
N GLY A 16 -17.27 -1.82 -9.88
CA GLY A 16 -17.93 -1.98 -8.58
C GLY A 16 -17.03 -2.54 -7.47
N TRP A 17 -15.75 -2.81 -7.72
CA TRP A 17 -14.79 -3.24 -6.68
C TRP A 17 -13.74 -2.16 -6.42
N LEU A 18 -13.46 -1.88 -5.15
CA LEU A 18 -12.28 -1.12 -4.75
C LEU A 18 -11.06 -2.01 -4.94
N SER A 19 -10.30 -1.78 -6.01
CA SER A 19 -9.32 -2.75 -6.50
C SER A 19 -7.93 -2.20 -6.77
N ASN A 20 -7.70 -0.91 -6.52
CA ASN A 20 -6.38 -0.29 -6.58
C ASN A 20 -6.09 0.47 -5.28
N TYR A 21 -5.30 -0.13 -4.39
CA TYR A 21 -5.10 0.31 -3.02
C TYR A 21 -3.92 1.28 -2.92
N HIS A 22 -4.12 2.42 -2.27
CA HIS A 22 -3.07 3.38 -1.93
C HIS A 22 -2.42 2.94 -0.62
N LEU A 23 -1.17 2.49 -0.70
CA LEU A 23 -0.43 1.91 0.40
C LEU A 23 0.37 2.99 1.12
N ALA A 24 0.22 3.11 2.43
CA ALA A 24 0.91 4.12 3.21
C ALA A 24 1.73 3.53 4.37
N ALA A 25 2.89 4.13 4.61
CA ALA A 25 3.73 3.86 5.77
C ALA A 25 3.50 4.93 6.83
N ARG A 26 3.76 4.58 8.10
CA ARG A 26 3.71 5.54 9.21
C ARG A 26 4.85 6.55 9.10
N ASP A 27 4.56 7.81 9.38
CA ASP A 27 5.54 8.90 9.40
C ASP A 27 5.20 9.84 10.57
N GLY A 28 5.82 9.59 11.72
CA GLY A 28 5.43 10.24 12.98
C GLY A 28 3.97 9.94 13.34
N GLY A 29 3.15 10.99 13.36
CA GLY A 29 1.70 10.91 13.63
C GLY A 29 0.82 10.81 12.38
N GLU A 30 1.40 10.76 11.18
CA GLU A 30 0.68 10.71 9.90
C GLU A 30 0.99 9.42 9.13
N PHE A 31 0.28 9.22 8.01
CA PHE A 31 0.53 8.16 7.05
C PHE A 31 0.89 8.75 5.69
N ARG A 32 2.00 8.30 5.11
CA ARG A 32 2.50 8.75 3.81
C ARG A 32 2.37 7.65 2.78
N VAL A 33 1.64 7.93 1.70
CA VAL A 33 1.49 7.00 0.58
C VAL A 33 2.85 6.76 -0.09
N ILE A 34 3.17 5.49 -0.31
CA ILE A 34 4.42 5.03 -0.93
C ILE A 34 4.17 4.15 -2.17
N GLY A 35 2.95 4.16 -2.70
CA GLY A 35 2.61 3.43 -3.90
C GLY A 35 1.15 3.04 -3.95
N LYS A 36 0.79 2.41 -5.07
CA LYS A 36 -0.48 1.74 -5.23
C LYS A 36 -0.30 0.32 -5.72
N THR A 37 -1.24 -0.57 -5.42
CA THR A 37 -1.30 -1.90 -6.01
C THR A 37 -2.72 -2.38 -6.25
N PHE A 38 -2.87 -3.15 -7.32
CA PHE A 38 -4.10 -3.86 -7.71
C PHE A 38 -3.85 -5.37 -7.90
N LYS A 39 -2.73 -5.87 -7.39
CA LYS A 39 -2.24 -7.24 -7.57
C LYS A 39 -2.19 -7.98 -6.24
N GLY A 40 -2.35 -9.30 -6.32
CA GLY A 40 -2.08 -10.22 -5.22
C GLY A 40 -3.31 -10.68 -4.43
N LEU A 41 -4.49 -10.17 -4.75
CA LEU A 41 -5.75 -10.64 -4.17
C LEU A 41 -6.55 -11.51 -5.15
N THR A 42 -7.29 -12.45 -4.59
CA THR A 42 -8.36 -13.21 -5.24
C THR A 42 -9.61 -12.35 -5.42
N ASP A 43 -10.55 -12.81 -6.25
CA ASP A 43 -11.80 -12.08 -6.48
C ASP A 43 -12.66 -12.00 -5.19
N GLU A 44 -12.64 -13.03 -4.33
CA GLU A 44 -13.29 -13.02 -3.01
C GLU A 44 -12.67 -11.98 -2.08
N GLU A 45 -11.33 -11.89 -2.04
CA GLU A 45 -10.64 -10.87 -1.25
C GLU A 45 -10.90 -9.46 -1.79
N PHE A 46 -11.05 -9.26 -3.11
CA PHE A 46 -11.43 -7.95 -3.66
C PHE A 46 -12.83 -7.52 -3.17
N LEU A 47 -13.79 -8.45 -3.09
CA LEU A 47 -15.12 -8.19 -2.58
C LEU A 47 -15.07 -7.82 -1.09
N TRP A 48 -14.36 -8.63 -0.28
CA TRP A 48 -14.18 -8.35 1.14
C TRP A 48 -13.50 -7.00 1.39
N MET A 49 -12.43 -6.70 0.65
CA MET A 49 -11.74 -5.41 0.72
C MET A 49 -12.67 -4.26 0.37
N THR A 50 -13.53 -4.45 -0.64
CA THR A 50 -14.51 -3.43 -1.04
C THR A 50 -15.47 -3.12 0.08
N GLU A 51 -16.06 -4.14 0.71
CA GLU A 51 -16.97 -3.97 1.85
C GLU A 51 -16.25 -3.33 3.04
N ARG A 52 -15.08 -3.85 3.42
CA ARG A 52 -14.31 -3.35 4.57
C ARG A 52 -13.89 -1.89 4.39
N LEU A 53 -13.42 -1.52 3.21
CA LEU A 53 -12.98 -0.14 2.93
C LEU A 53 -14.17 0.82 2.82
N GLN A 54 -15.32 0.38 2.31
CA GLN A 54 -16.53 1.19 2.35
C GLN A 54 -16.99 1.47 3.79
N ALA A 55 -16.86 0.49 4.69
CA ALA A 55 -17.14 0.69 6.12
C ALA A 55 -16.14 1.66 6.80
N LEU A 56 -14.91 1.77 6.28
CA LEU A 56 -13.89 2.71 6.78
C LEU A 56 -13.89 4.06 6.07
N LYS A 57 -14.81 4.29 5.13
CA LYS A 57 -14.82 5.48 4.30
C LYS A 57 -14.97 6.75 5.14
N ILE A 58 -14.05 7.69 4.94
CA ILE A 58 -14.11 9.03 5.54
C ILE A 58 -14.59 10.07 4.52
N ARG A 59 -14.25 9.90 3.24
CA ARG A 59 -14.71 10.74 2.13
C ARG A 59 -14.50 10.02 0.81
N GLU A 60 -15.14 10.51 -0.23
CA GLU A 60 -14.96 10.00 -1.59
C GLU A 60 -14.83 11.16 -2.57
N THR A 61 -13.94 10.98 -3.55
CA THR A 61 -13.78 11.83 -4.73
C THR A 61 -14.17 11.01 -5.97
N PRO A 62 -14.37 11.63 -7.15
CA PRO A 62 -14.65 10.88 -8.36
C PRO A 62 -13.60 9.78 -8.60
N GLY A 63 -14.01 8.52 -8.46
CA GLY A 63 -13.16 7.35 -8.67
C GLY A 63 -12.33 6.87 -7.48
N THR A 64 -12.29 7.56 -6.34
CA THR A 64 -11.43 7.19 -5.19
C THR A 64 -12.16 7.33 -3.87
N VAL A 65 -12.16 6.25 -3.09
CA VAL A 65 -12.63 6.23 -1.70
C VAL A 65 -11.44 6.41 -0.77
N HIS A 66 -11.48 7.45 0.06
CA HIS A 66 -10.51 7.67 1.13
C HIS A 66 -11.03 7.08 2.43
N VAL A 67 -10.17 6.39 3.16
CA VAL A 67 -10.56 5.60 4.34
C VAL A 67 -9.77 6.01 5.57
N SER A 68 -10.32 5.73 6.76
CA SER A 68 -9.55 5.71 7.99
C SER A 68 -8.43 4.67 7.86
N PRO A 69 -7.16 5.01 8.14
CA PRO A 69 -5.99 4.15 7.89
C PRO A 69 -5.85 3.03 8.94
N GLU A 70 -6.87 2.19 9.05
CA GLU A 70 -6.94 1.11 10.05
C GLU A 70 -6.58 -0.26 9.48
N LEU A 71 -6.89 -0.50 8.19
CA LEU A 71 -6.67 -1.78 7.55
C LEU A 71 -5.20 -1.93 7.13
N VAL A 72 -4.52 -2.94 7.68
CA VAL A 72 -3.14 -3.28 7.33
C VAL A 72 -3.09 -4.42 6.31
N VAL A 73 -2.20 -4.30 5.34
CA VAL A 73 -1.89 -5.35 4.36
C VAL A 73 -0.39 -5.63 4.34
N GLU A 74 -0.04 -6.89 4.18
CA GLU A 74 1.31 -7.33 3.89
C GLU A 74 1.56 -7.19 2.39
N VAL A 75 2.70 -6.59 2.03
CA VAL A 75 3.01 -6.22 0.64
C VAL A 75 4.38 -6.73 0.27
N ALA A 76 4.43 -7.60 -0.73
CA ALA A 76 5.67 -7.96 -1.40
C ALA A 76 5.94 -6.97 -2.55
N PHE A 77 7.21 -6.66 -2.78
CA PHE A 77 7.66 -5.75 -3.83
C PHE A 77 9.05 -6.17 -4.31
N ASN A 78 9.46 -5.71 -5.50
CA ASN A 78 10.78 -6.05 -6.04
C ASN A 78 11.85 -5.06 -5.58
N GLU A 79 11.53 -3.76 -5.60
CA GLU A 79 12.42 -2.71 -5.13
C GLU A 79 11.64 -1.45 -4.72
N ILE A 80 12.32 -0.61 -3.96
CA ILE A 80 11.93 0.75 -3.60
C ILE A 80 12.73 1.72 -4.48
N GLN A 81 12.07 2.74 -5.00
CA GLN A 81 12.69 3.81 -5.78
C GLN A 81 12.42 5.18 -5.14
N ARG A 82 13.27 6.16 -5.43
CA ARG A 82 12.92 7.57 -5.19
C ARG A 82 11.79 7.98 -6.12
N SER A 83 10.84 8.75 -5.61
CA SER A 83 9.70 9.25 -6.39
C SER A 83 9.42 10.71 -6.05
N PRO A 84 9.38 11.62 -7.04
CA PRO A 84 8.93 13.00 -6.82
C PRO A 84 7.40 13.10 -6.72
N HIS A 85 6.67 12.05 -7.11
CA HIS A 85 5.20 12.06 -7.15
C HIS A 85 4.55 11.76 -5.80
N TYR A 86 5.29 11.13 -4.89
CA TYR A 86 4.80 10.87 -3.54
C TYR A 86 5.51 11.80 -2.56
N PRO A 87 4.78 12.50 -1.67
CA PRO A 87 5.39 13.30 -0.61
C PRO A 87 6.33 12.50 0.31
N SER A 88 6.15 11.18 0.38
CA SER A 88 7.07 10.26 1.08
C SER A 88 8.48 10.24 0.50
N GLY A 89 8.67 10.69 -0.75
CA GLY A 89 9.91 10.58 -1.51
C GLY A 89 10.19 9.18 -2.06
N PHE A 90 9.33 8.19 -1.81
CA PHE A 90 9.55 6.78 -2.18
C PHE A 90 8.35 6.17 -2.93
N ALA A 91 8.64 5.18 -3.77
CA ALA A 91 7.64 4.35 -4.43
C ALA A 91 8.04 2.87 -4.42
N LEU A 92 7.08 1.98 -4.14
CA LEU A 92 7.24 0.54 -4.30
C LEU A 92 7.06 0.12 -5.76
N ARG A 93 7.97 -0.71 -6.27
CA ARG A 93 7.88 -1.31 -7.61
C ARG A 93 7.41 -2.74 -7.55
N PHE A 94 6.49 -3.06 -8.46
CA PHE A 94 5.85 -4.38 -8.56
C PHE A 94 5.24 -4.85 -7.24
N ALA A 95 4.67 -3.88 -6.49
CA ALA A 95 3.96 -4.15 -5.25
C ALA A 95 2.76 -5.07 -5.49
N ARG A 96 2.55 -6.04 -4.61
CA ARG A 96 1.38 -6.92 -4.56
C ARG A 96 1.04 -7.22 -3.11
N VAL A 97 -0.25 -7.27 -2.81
CA VAL A 97 -0.70 -7.72 -1.49
C VAL A 97 -0.43 -9.22 -1.40
N THR A 98 0.17 -9.67 -0.30
CA THR A 98 0.39 -11.09 -0.01
C THR A 98 -0.59 -11.61 1.04
N ARG A 99 -1.04 -10.74 1.94
CA ARG A 99 -1.96 -11.09 3.02
C ARG A 99 -2.68 -9.86 3.56
N ILE A 100 -3.96 -10.02 3.92
CA ILE A 100 -4.71 -9.05 4.72
C ILE A 100 -4.38 -9.30 6.20
N ARG A 101 -3.94 -8.27 6.92
CA ARG A 101 -3.40 -8.40 8.28
C ARG A 101 -4.41 -8.01 9.33
N GLU A 102 -5.45 -8.81 9.48
CA GLU A 102 -6.48 -8.63 10.52
C GLU A 102 -5.91 -8.75 11.95
N ASP A 103 -4.71 -9.34 12.09
CA ASP A 103 -3.94 -9.43 13.33
C ASP A 103 -3.18 -8.14 13.69
N LYS A 104 -3.18 -7.13 12.82
CA LYS A 104 -2.41 -5.88 12.99
C LYS A 104 -3.29 -4.64 12.90
N GLY A 105 -3.01 -3.69 13.79
CA GLY A 105 -3.60 -2.36 13.74
C GLY A 105 -2.70 -1.34 13.01
N ALA A 106 -3.23 -0.13 12.83
CA ALA A 106 -2.52 0.98 12.20
C ALA A 106 -1.14 1.28 12.83
N GLY A 107 -1.01 1.07 14.15
CA GLY A 107 0.23 1.23 14.90
C GLY A 107 1.31 0.19 14.57
N ASP A 108 0.94 -0.97 14.04
CA ASP A 108 1.86 -2.07 13.71
C ASP A 108 2.37 -2.02 12.26
N ALA A 109 1.90 -1.05 11.47
CA ALA A 109 2.37 -0.80 10.13
C ALA A 109 3.82 -0.30 10.13
N ASP A 110 4.56 -0.63 9.06
CA ASP A 110 5.94 -0.20 8.90
C ASP A 110 6.04 1.33 8.80
N THR A 111 7.17 1.86 9.28
CA THR A 111 7.46 3.29 9.25
C THR A 111 8.18 3.70 7.96
N LEU A 112 8.14 4.99 7.62
CA LEU A 112 8.88 5.54 6.51
C LEU A 112 10.41 5.40 6.70
N ASP A 113 10.89 5.42 7.94
CA ASP A 113 12.30 5.12 8.25
C ASP A 113 12.65 3.66 7.96
N ARG A 114 11.73 2.71 8.21
CA ARG A 114 11.91 1.32 7.78
C ARG A 114 11.99 1.23 6.25
N VAL A 115 11.15 1.95 5.52
CA VAL A 115 11.21 2.03 4.05
C VAL A 115 12.56 2.59 3.58
N ARG A 116 13.05 3.67 4.19
CA ARG A 116 14.38 4.24 3.90
C ARG A 116 15.51 3.23 4.15
N THR A 117 15.44 2.51 5.27
CA THR A 117 16.43 1.47 5.62
C THR A 117 16.46 0.35 4.58
N LEU A 118 15.29 -0.10 4.12
CA LEU A 118 15.17 -1.11 3.06
C LEU A 118 15.72 -0.59 1.74
N PHE A 119 15.41 0.65 1.37
CA PHE A 119 15.93 1.31 0.17
C PHE A 119 17.46 1.33 0.16
N GLU A 120 18.10 1.78 1.23
CA GLU A 120 19.57 1.82 1.35
C GLU A 120 20.20 0.42 1.29
N ALA A 121 19.53 -0.57 1.90
CA ALA A 121 20.00 -1.95 1.87
C ALA A 121 20.05 -2.52 0.45
N GLN A 122 19.11 -2.16 -0.43
CA GLN A 122 19.08 -2.63 -1.83
C GLN A 122 20.40 -2.35 -2.58
N PHE A 123 21.05 -1.22 -2.30
CA PHE A 123 22.31 -0.85 -2.95
C PHE A 123 23.51 -1.58 -2.36
N ARG A 124 23.50 -1.85 -1.04
CA ARG A 124 24.55 -2.66 -0.41
C ARG A 124 24.57 -4.10 -0.95
N PHE A 125 23.41 -4.65 -1.28
CA PHE A 125 23.31 -5.97 -1.88
C PHE A 125 23.70 -5.98 -3.36
N LYS A 126 23.28 -4.98 -4.15
CA LYS A 126 23.70 -4.85 -5.55
C LYS A 126 25.23 -4.68 -5.68
N ALA A 127 25.85 -3.85 -4.83
CA ALA A 127 27.31 -3.66 -4.83
C ALA A 127 28.15 -4.89 -4.44
N ARG A 128 27.53 -5.94 -3.85
CA ARG A 128 28.20 -7.21 -3.54
C ARG A 128 28.05 -8.27 -4.65
N MET A 129 27.17 -8.01 -5.63
CA MET A 129 26.82 -8.96 -6.70
C MET A 129 27.46 -8.60 -8.05
N ASP A 130 28.07 -7.43 -8.18
CA ASP A 130 28.89 -7.03 -9.33
C ASP A 130 30.38 -7.31 -9.02
N PRO A 131 31.03 -8.32 -9.62
CA PRO A 131 32.47 -8.59 -9.50
C PRO A 131 33.33 -7.62 -10.33
#